data_AF-A0A258UWB8-F1
#
_entry.id   AF-A0A258UWB8-F1
#
_cell.length_a   1.000
_cell.length_b   1.000
_cell.length_c   1.000
_cell.angle_alpha   90.00
_cell.angle_beta   90.00
_cell.angle_gamma   90.00
#
_symmetry.space_group_name_H-M   'P 1'
#
loop_
_entity.id
_entity.type
_entity.pdbx_description
1 polymer ?
#
loop_
_entity_poly.entity_id
_entity_poly.type
_entity_poly.pdbx_seq_one_letter_code
_entity_poly.pdbx_strand_id
1 'polypeptide(L)'
;MREHYPEGGVEAVRQHLPHRSWHSIHVKAHRLSIHSTRKNGCKASALPTEHLEEAIRLREEERWSFKRIGERFGVAEASACNAVLIALCPRKGFTPAQRDQYGRLTPEGLERVRYALKKGLKGVDIQLRLGVSAACVAEQRRVYNRDLAERGKALLPPPGGGIRYSGVKVSREQRAEVEALYLQGLGVLKIETRTGIAKTTCTRIRAKLVKRLKRKGQCLPGCDINGVRHAQAHSFRHIHASQIEALRTMLLARVPVQRAARLCAIGHCSAIRLRDELAAELAAKGEELRPPILPGRVKQGVYVDPFWPPQGTVQIYAFRQLLEDLPFEEAKARWRRDRAAERKAEAARPKTFEEQLALVATGKAKLATVAPRAHLEPTIAKGLQA
;
A
#
# COMPACT_ATOMS: atom_id res chain seq x y z
N MET A 1 -43.47 15.39 32.54
CA MET A 1 -42.32 15.64 31.63
C MET A 1 -41.55 16.89 32.01
N ARG A 2 -42.14 18.10 31.94
CA ARG A 2 -41.44 19.34 32.34
C ARG A 2 -41.03 19.38 33.80
N GLU A 3 -41.83 18.76 34.65
CA GLU A 3 -41.61 18.67 36.10
C GLU A 3 -40.53 17.65 36.48
N HIS A 4 -40.66 16.38 36.04
CA HIS A 4 -39.76 15.31 36.51
C HIS A 4 -38.51 15.04 35.65
N TYR A 5 -38.47 15.48 34.38
CA TYR A 5 -37.32 15.23 33.50
C TYR A 5 -36.06 16.05 33.87
N PRO A 6 -36.16 17.34 34.27
CA PRO A 6 -34.99 18.12 34.63
C PRO A 6 -34.15 17.48 35.74
N GLU A 7 -34.79 17.07 36.83
CA GLU A 7 -34.08 16.56 38.02
C GLU A 7 -33.71 15.08 37.92
N GLY A 8 -34.64 14.23 37.49
CA GLY A 8 -34.46 12.77 37.52
C GLY A 8 -34.20 12.10 36.18
N GLY A 9 -34.27 12.85 35.08
CA GLY A 9 -34.04 12.36 33.71
C GLY A 9 -35.12 11.39 33.22
N VAL A 10 -34.74 10.50 32.31
CA VAL A 10 -35.67 9.53 31.69
C VAL A 10 -36.30 8.62 32.75
N GLU A 11 -35.56 8.24 33.79
CA GLU A 11 -36.03 7.27 34.79
C GLU A 11 -37.12 7.84 35.70
N ALA A 12 -37.00 9.09 36.14
CA ALA A 12 -38.05 9.74 36.93
C ALA A 12 -39.33 9.94 36.12
N VAL A 13 -39.21 10.30 34.84
CA VAL A 13 -40.39 10.38 33.97
C VAL A 13 -41.03 9.01 33.77
N ARG A 14 -40.23 7.96 33.66
CA ARG A 14 -40.73 6.60 33.43
C ARG A 14 -41.57 6.09 34.60
N GLN A 15 -41.28 6.52 35.83
CA GLN A 15 -42.13 6.22 37.00
C GLN A 15 -43.55 6.76 36.82
N HIS A 16 -43.71 7.91 36.16
CA HIS A 16 -45.02 8.52 35.88
C HIS A 16 -45.60 8.13 34.51
N LEU A 17 -44.79 7.59 33.61
CA LEU A 17 -45.18 7.16 32.26
C LEU A 17 -44.62 5.76 31.93
N PRO A 18 -45.04 4.70 32.65
CA PRO A 18 -44.44 3.36 32.55
C PRO A 18 -44.64 2.71 31.17
N HIS A 19 -45.72 3.07 30.46
CA HIS A 19 -46.04 2.55 29.13
C HIS A 19 -45.17 3.15 28.01
N ARG A 20 -44.37 4.19 28.29
CA ARG A 20 -43.50 4.83 27.30
C ARG A 20 -42.09 4.27 27.39
N SER A 21 -41.51 3.93 26.24
CA SER A 21 -40.12 3.49 26.16
C SER A 21 -39.16 4.64 26.49
N TRP A 22 -37.98 4.31 27.02
CA TRP A 22 -36.90 5.26 27.29
C TRP A 22 -36.59 6.16 26.08
N HIS A 23 -36.56 5.57 24.89
CA HIS A 23 -36.29 6.28 23.65
C HIS A 23 -37.39 7.31 23.35
N SER A 24 -38.66 6.95 23.51
CA SER A 24 -39.80 7.84 23.29
C SER A 24 -39.76 9.05 24.22
N ILE A 25 -39.47 8.81 25.51
CA ILE A 25 -39.31 9.85 26.52
C ILE A 25 -38.16 10.81 26.14
N HIS A 26 -37.00 10.28 25.78
CA HIS A 26 -35.84 11.08 25.40
C HIS A 26 -36.07 11.92 24.14
N VAL A 27 -36.68 11.35 23.10
CA VAL A 27 -37.01 12.07 21.85
C VAL A 27 -38.02 13.19 22.12
N LYS A 28 -39.02 12.93 22.97
CA LYS A 28 -40.02 13.94 23.34
C LYS A 28 -39.41 15.05 24.17
N ALA A 29 -38.52 14.75 25.12
CA ALA A 29 -37.78 15.77 25.88
C ALA A 29 -36.93 16.66 24.97
N HIS A 30 -36.19 16.07 24.03
CA HIS A 30 -35.40 16.81 23.04
C HIS A 30 -36.28 17.72 22.17
N ARG A 31 -37.43 17.23 21.68
CA ARG A 31 -38.37 18.03 20.89
C ARG A 31 -38.97 19.20 21.69
N LEU A 32 -39.12 19.03 23.00
CA LEU A 32 -39.62 20.07 23.91
C LEU A 32 -38.50 20.95 24.49
N SER A 33 -37.24 20.75 24.07
CA SER A 33 -36.06 21.47 24.57
C SER A 33 -35.88 21.41 26.10
N ILE A 34 -36.34 20.31 26.73
CA ILE A 34 -36.19 20.07 28.16
C ILE A 34 -34.89 19.29 28.40
N HIS A 35 -34.02 19.85 29.22
CA HIS A 35 -32.70 19.28 29.52
C HIS A 35 -32.72 18.69 30.94
N SER A 36 -32.03 17.57 31.14
CA SER A 36 -31.83 17.00 32.47
C SER A 36 -30.48 17.40 33.04
N THR A 37 -30.44 17.76 34.31
CA THR A 37 -29.21 18.01 35.08
C THR A 37 -28.54 16.70 35.51
N ARG A 38 -29.28 15.58 35.47
CA ARG A 38 -28.75 14.25 35.80
C ARG A 38 -27.67 13.84 34.80
N LYS A 39 -26.45 13.71 35.30
CA LYS A 39 -25.31 13.21 34.52
C LYS A 39 -25.26 11.69 34.62
N ASN A 40 -25.39 11.02 33.48
CA ASN A 40 -25.15 9.58 33.40
C ASN A 40 -23.65 9.29 33.56
N GLY A 41 -23.32 8.17 34.22
CA GLY A 41 -21.95 7.69 34.28
C GLY A 41 -21.38 7.32 32.91
N CYS A 42 -20.06 7.14 32.84
CA CYS A 42 -19.41 6.69 31.61
C CYS A 42 -19.94 5.30 31.22
N LYS A 43 -20.36 5.14 29.96
CA LYS A 43 -20.71 3.80 29.45
C LYS A 43 -19.46 2.92 29.44
N ALA A 44 -19.62 1.68 29.89
CA ALA A 44 -18.57 0.67 29.77
C ALA A 44 -18.22 0.44 28.29
N SER A 45 -16.97 0.04 28.04
CA SER A 45 -16.53 -0.43 26.73
C SER A 45 -17.41 -1.58 26.27
N ALA A 46 -17.78 -1.60 24.98
CA ALA A 46 -18.49 -2.73 24.39
C ALA A 46 -17.67 -4.03 24.39
N LEU A 47 -16.36 -3.91 24.58
CA LEU A 47 -15.42 -5.01 24.66
C LEU A 47 -14.85 -5.02 26.10
N PRO A 48 -15.23 -6.02 26.93
CA PRO A 48 -14.76 -6.14 28.31
C PRO A 48 -13.23 -6.22 28.40
N THR A 49 -12.67 -5.84 29.55
CA THR A 49 -11.21 -5.79 29.77
C THR A 49 -10.53 -7.14 29.48
N GLU A 50 -11.16 -8.25 29.85
CA GLU A 50 -10.66 -9.61 29.61
C GLU A 50 -10.54 -9.97 28.11
N HIS A 51 -11.45 -9.47 27.27
CA HIS A 51 -11.42 -9.66 25.83
C HIS A 51 -10.54 -8.63 25.13
N LEU A 52 -10.28 -7.49 25.78
CA LEU A 52 -9.53 -6.38 25.20
C LEU A 52 -8.05 -6.69 25.01
N GLU A 53 -7.44 -7.38 25.99
CA GLU A 53 -6.05 -7.84 25.87
C GLU A 53 -5.87 -8.77 24.66
N GLU A 54 -6.76 -9.76 24.55
CA GLU A 54 -6.73 -10.71 23.45
C GLU A 54 -7.00 -10.02 22.11
N ALA A 55 -7.95 -9.07 22.06
CA ALA A 55 -8.22 -8.28 20.86
C ALA A 55 -7.01 -7.43 20.42
N ILE A 56 -6.22 -6.92 21.37
CA ILE A 56 -4.98 -6.18 21.08
C ILE A 56 -3.89 -7.13 20.55
N ARG A 57 -3.69 -8.28 21.18
CA ARG A 57 -2.74 -9.32 20.72
C ARG A 57 -3.04 -9.74 19.28
N LEU A 58 -4.28 -10.12 19.00
CA LEU A 58 -4.75 -10.49 17.65
C LEU A 58 -4.53 -9.36 16.62
N ARG A 59 -4.61 -8.10 17.05
CA ARG A 59 -4.42 -6.94 16.18
C ARG A 59 -2.95 -6.67 15.87
N GLU A 60 -2.09 -6.62 16.88
CA GLU A 60 -0.68 -6.20 16.71
C GLU A 60 0.20 -7.37 16.23
N GLU A 61 0.01 -8.60 16.74
CA GLU A 61 0.84 -9.76 16.41
C GLU A 61 0.34 -10.47 15.14
N GLU A 62 -0.94 -10.87 15.14
CA GLU A 62 -1.51 -11.66 14.05
C GLU A 62 -2.10 -10.80 12.91
N ARG A 63 -2.07 -9.47 13.07
CA ARG A 63 -2.56 -8.48 12.08
C ARG A 63 -4.01 -8.69 11.66
N TRP A 64 -4.87 -9.19 12.57
CA TRP A 64 -6.27 -9.39 12.28
C TRP A 64 -6.98 -8.06 11.95
N SER A 65 -7.97 -8.14 11.06
CA SER A 65 -8.84 -7.00 10.75
C SER A 65 -9.84 -6.75 11.90
N PHE A 66 -10.24 -5.49 12.10
CA PHE A 66 -11.24 -5.14 13.13
C PHE A 66 -12.58 -5.85 12.90
N LYS A 67 -12.93 -6.16 11.65
CA LYS A 67 -14.11 -6.98 11.32
C LYS A 67 -14.00 -8.38 11.92
N ARG A 68 -12.86 -9.05 11.69
CA ARG A 68 -12.61 -10.41 12.20
C ARG A 68 -12.54 -10.44 13.73
N ILE A 69 -11.96 -9.40 14.34
CA ILE A 69 -11.94 -9.22 15.79
C ILE A 69 -13.38 -9.06 16.31
N GLY A 70 -14.19 -8.20 15.68
CA GLY A 70 -15.60 -8.03 16.05
C GLY A 70 -16.40 -9.33 15.95
N GLU A 71 -16.23 -10.08 14.85
CA GLU A 71 -16.85 -11.40 14.67
C GLU A 71 -16.44 -12.40 15.76
N ARG A 72 -15.17 -12.40 16.17
CA ARG A 72 -14.65 -13.29 17.23
C ARG A 72 -15.28 -13.02 18.59
N PHE A 73 -15.50 -11.75 18.93
CA PHE A 73 -16.00 -11.33 20.24
C PHE A 73 -17.48 -10.97 20.26
N GLY A 74 -18.22 -11.20 19.16
CA GLY A 74 -19.66 -10.90 19.09
C GLY A 74 -20.00 -9.41 19.14
N VAL A 75 -19.07 -8.53 18.73
CA VAL A 75 -19.27 -7.06 18.75
C VAL A 75 -19.19 -6.47 17.35
N ALA A 76 -19.82 -5.32 17.14
CA ALA A 76 -19.73 -4.60 15.87
C ALA A 76 -18.27 -4.17 15.57
N GLU A 77 -17.87 -4.21 14.29
CA GLU A 77 -16.53 -3.79 13.83
C GLU A 77 -16.13 -2.40 14.35
N ALA A 78 -17.07 -1.45 14.33
CA ALA A 78 -16.82 -0.09 14.81
C ALA A 78 -16.55 -0.05 16.32
N SER A 79 -17.24 -0.89 17.10
CA SER A 79 -17.05 -1.01 18.55
C SER A 79 -15.70 -1.65 18.87
N ALA A 80 -15.34 -2.75 18.18
CA ALA A 80 -14.02 -3.37 18.30
C ALA A 80 -12.88 -2.41 17.92
N CYS A 81 -13.03 -1.68 16.81
CA CYS A 81 -12.07 -0.69 16.36
C CYS A 81 -11.86 0.43 17.41
N ASN A 82 -12.94 1.02 17.92
CA ASN A 82 -12.85 2.06 18.94
C ASN A 82 -12.18 1.52 20.22
N ALA A 83 -12.59 0.35 20.72
CA ALA A 83 -12.04 -0.22 21.95
C ALA A 83 -10.53 -0.48 21.82
N VAL A 84 -10.11 -1.14 20.74
CA VAL A 84 -8.69 -1.46 20.50
C VAL A 84 -7.86 -0.19 20.29
N LEU A 85 -8.31 0.76 19.46
CA LEU A 85 -7.54 1.99 19.21
C LEU A 85 -7.40 2.86 20.47
N ILE A 86 -8.45 2.94 21.30
CA ILE A 86 -8.39 3.68 22.57
C ILE A 86 -7.41 3.01 23.53
N ALA A 87 -7.43 1.68 23.64
CA ALA A 87 -6.52 0.94 24.50
C ALA A 87 -5.06 0.97 24.01
N LEU A 88 -4.85 1.06 22.70
CA LEU A 88 -3.53 1.20 22.10
C LEU A 88 -2.91 2.59 22.30
N CYS A 89 -3.70 3.62 22.61
CA CYS A 89 -3.21 4.99 22.83
C CYS A 89 -2.06 5.02 23.86
N PRO A 90 -2.27 4.61 25.14
CA PRO A 90 -1.19 4.60 26.13
C PRO A 90 -0.09 3.59 25.78
N ARG A 91 -0.41 2.42 25.21
CA ARG A 91 0.59 1.40 24.85
C ARG A 91 1.59 1.86 23.80
N LYS A 92 1.16 2.74 22.88
CA LYS A 92 2.04 3.36 21.87
C LYS A 92 2.71 4.63 22.37
N GLY A 93 2.66 4.91 23.68
CA GLY A 93 3.28 6.07 24.30
C GLY A 93 2.52 7.39 24.10
N PHE A 94 1.25 7.35 23.65
CA PHE A 94 0.44 8.55 23.51
C PHE A 94 -0.39 8.82 24.76
N THR A 95 -0.52 10.09 25.13
CA THR A 95 -1.35 10.52 26.25
C THR A 95 -2.81 10.67 25.81
N PRO A 96 -3.78 9.93 26.40
CA PRO A 96 -5.19 10.11 26.10
C PRO A 96 -5.66 11.56 26.36
N ALA A 97 -6.70 11.99 25.66
CA ALA A 97 -7.34 13.28 25.92
C ALA A 97 -8.03 13.26 27.30
N GLN A 98 -7.86 14.35 28.05
CA GLN A 98 -8.39 14.51 29.39
C GLN A 98 -9.91 14.40 29.40
N ARG A 99 -10.44 13.62 30.34
CA ARG A 99 -11.87 13.40 30.54
C ARG A 99 -12.27 13.70 31.97
N ASP A 100 -13.51 14.15 32.15
CA ASP A 100 -14.13 14.31 33.45
C ASP A 100 -14.56 12.94 34.03
N GLN A 101 -15.02 12.94 35.28
CA GLN A 101 -15.54 11.76 35.97
C GLN A 101 -16.76 11.10 35.28
N TYR A 102 -17.38 11.80 34.33
CA TYR A 102 -18.51 11.30 33.54
C TYR A 102 -18.09 10.80 32.15
N GLY A 103 -16.78 10.80 31.86
CA GLY A 103 -16.20 10.33 30.60
C GLY A 103 -16.30 11.34 29.44
N ARG A 104 -16.72 12.58 29.68
CA ARG A 104 -16.75 13.67 28.70
C ARG A 104 -15.39 14.34 28.62
N LEU A 105 -15.05 14.94 27.48
CA LEU A 105 -13.78 15.67 27.33
C LEU A 105 -13.78 16.93 28.20
N THR A 106 -12.71 17.15 28.96
CA THR A 106 -12.47 18.43 29.65
C THR A 106 -12.13 19.52 28.63
N PRO A 107 -12.13 20.82 29.00
CA PRO A 107 -11.71 21.89 28.10
C PRO A 107 -10.32 21.66 27.49
N GLU A 108 -9.36 21.22 28.30
CA GLU A 108 -8.00 20.87 27.86
C GLU A 108 -8.00 19.70 26.86
N GLY A 109 -8.75 18.64 27.15
CA GLY A 109 -8.89 17.49 26.25
C GLY A 109 -9.53 17.88 24.92
N LEU A 110 -10.50 18.78 24.96
CA LEU A 110 -11.18 19.32 23.78
C LEU A 110 -10.23 20.16 22.91
N GLU A 111 -9.39 20.99 23.51
CA GLU A 111 -8.38 21.78 22.79
C GLU A 111 -7.37 20.90 22.07
N ARG A 112 -6.91 19.81 22.70
CA ARG A 112 -6.00 18.84 22.07
C ARG A 112 -6.64 18.17 20.85
N VAL A 113 -7.92 17.80 20.94
CA VAL A 113 -8.69 17.26 19.80
C VAL A 113 -8.82 18.32 18.70
N ARG A 114 -9.16 19.56 19.04
CA ARG A 114 -9.27 20.67 18.07
C ARG A 114 -7.94 20.97 17.41
N TYR A 115 -6.83 20.94 18.14
CA TYR A 115 -5.49 21.11 17.61
C TYR A 115 -5.13 20.01 16.61
N ALA A 116 -5.41 18.76 16.94
CA ALA A 116 -5.22 17.63 16.03
C ALA A 116 -6.05 17.77 14.73
N LEU A 117 -7.28 18.26 14.84
CA LEU A 117 -8.15 18.57 13.70
C LEU A 117 -7.60 19.72 12.84
N LYS A 118 -7.09 20.79 13.46
CA LYS A 118 -6.45 21.92 12.77
C LYS A 118 -5.20 21.49 12.00
N LYS A 119 -4.41 20.57 12.56
CA LYS A 119 -3.24 19.97 11.89
C LYS A 119 -3.62 19.03 10.74
N GLY A 120 -4.92 18.77 10.52
CA GLY A 120 -5.37 17.94 9.42
C GLY A 120 -5.05 16.45 9.60
N LEU A 121 -4.85 15.97 10.84
CA LEU A 121 -4.60 14.56 11.10
C LEU A 121 -5.76 13.68 10.62
N LYS A 122 -5.47 12.44 10.23
CA LYS A 122 -6.51 11.47 9.84
C LYS A 122 -7.34 11.08 11.05
N GLY A 123 -8.63 10.83 10.85
CA GLY A 123 -9.52 10.49 11.96
C GLY A 123 -9.08 9.26 12.77
N VAL A 124 -8.46 8.26 12.13
CA VAL A 124 -7.91 7.08 12.82
C VAL A 124 -6.68 7.44 13.66
N ASP A 125 -5.82 8.33 13.17
CA ASP A 125 -4.64 8.79 13.91
C ASP A 125 -5.07 9.61 15.13
N ILE A 126 -6.12 10.42 15.02
CA ILE A 126 -6.68 11.17 16.16
C ILE A 126 -7.23 10.20 17.21
N GLN A 127 -7.95 9.16 16.81
CA GLN A 127 -8.46 8.14 17.74
C GLN A 127 -7.31 7.45 18.50
N LEU A 128 -6.28 7.02 17.78
CA LEU A 128 -5.12 6.33 18.35
C LEU A 128 -4.29 7.25 19.26
N ARG A 129 -4.05 8.50 18.87
CA ARG A 129 -3.18 9.42 19.62
C ARG A 129 -3.85 10.07 20.82
N LEU A 130 -5.17 10.17 20.82
CA LEU A 130 -5.92 10.87 21.87
C LEU A 130 -6.89 9.96 22.63
N GLY A 131 -6.96 8.67 22.33
CA GLY A 131 -7.86 7.74 23.06
C GLY A 131 -9.32 8.15 22.97
N VAL A 132 -9.76 8.65 21.81
CA VAL A 132 -11.14 9.07 21.56
C VAL A 132 -11.80 8.17 20.52
N SER A 133 -13.13 8.10 20.54
CA SER A 133 -13.88 7.31 19.55
C SER A 133 -13.99 8.03 18.21
N ALA A 134 -14.22 7.28 17.12
CA ALA A 134 -14.49 7.85 15.80
C ALA A 134 -15.67 8.83 15.81
N ALA A 135 -16.71 8.52 16.59
CA ALA A 135 -17.89 9.37 16.74
C ALA A 135 -17.55 10.72 17.38
N CYS A 136 -16.72 10.72 18.44
CA CYS A 136 -16.25 11.94 19.09
C CYS A 136 -15.46 12.81 18.10
N VAL A 137 -14.53 12.24 17.33
CA VAL A 137 -13.76 13.00 16.31
C VAL A 137 -14.69 13.62 15.26
N ALA A 138 -15.67 12.86 14.78
CA ALA A 138 -16.62 13.34 13.76
C ALA A 138 -17.59 14.40 14.29
N GLU A 139 -18.03 14.28 15.54
CA GLU A 139 -18.81 15.30 16.23
C GLU A 139 -18.00 16.58 16.43
N GLN A 140 -16.80 16.48 17.00
CA GLN A 140 -15.96 17.65 17.26
C GLN A 140 -15.55 18.38 15.98
N ARG A 141 -15.32 17.66 14.88
CA ARG A 141 -15.12 18.28 13.56
C ARG A 141 -16.34 19.08 13.10
N ARG A 142 -17.55 18.54 13.28
CA ARG A 142 -18.81 19.22 12.88
C ARG A 142 -19.07 20.46 13.73
N VAL A 143 -18.98 20.31 15.05
CA VAL A 143 -19.18 21.41 16.01
C VAL A 143 -18.14 22.49 15.78
N TYR A 144 -16.87 22.13 15.63
CA TYR A 144 -15.81 23.11 15.47
C TYR A 144 -15.83 23.81 14.10
N ASN A 145 -16.20 23.11 13.02
CA ASN A 145 -16.44 23.78 11.73
C ASN A 145 -17.60 24.78 11.79
N ARG A 146 -18.67 24.48 12.54
CA ARG A 146 -19.77 25.42 12.74
C ARG A 146 -19.31 26.67 13.47
N ASP A 147 -18.58 26.49 14.58
CA ASP A 147 -17.98 27.59 15.35
C ASP A 147 -17.01 28.44 14.51
N LEU A 148 -16.20 27.81 13.65
CA LEU A 148 -15.32 28.53 12.73
C LEU A 148 -16.10 29.34 11.68
N ALA A 149 -17.16 28.76 11.11
CA ALA A 149 -18.02 29.44 10.15
C ALA A 149 -18.76 30.63 10.78
N GLU A 150 -19.31 30.46 11.98
CA GLU A 150 -19.97 31.53 12.74
C GLU A 150 -19.02 32.70 13.05
N ARG A 151 -17.73 32.41 13.24
CA ARG A 151 -16.66 33.41 13.46
C ARG A 151 -16.04 33.97 12.17
N GLY A 152 -16.54 33.59 11.00
CA GLY A 152 -15.98 34.00 9.70
C GLY A 152 -14.57 33.48 9.42
N LYS A 153 -14.14 32.41 10.10
CA LYS A 153 -12.80 31.80 9.94
C LYS A 153 -12.83 30.67 8.92
N ALA A 154 -11.68 30.39 8.32
CA ALA A 154 -11.51 29.25 7.43
C ALA A 154 -11.87 27.93 8.12
N LEU A 155 -12.59 27.06 7.41
CA LEU A 155 -12.99 25.74 7.89
C LEU A 155 -11.77 24.83 8.12
N LEU A 156 -11.95 23.80 8.94
CA LEU A 156 -10.89 22.81 9.18
C LEU A 156 -10.45 22.14 7.88
N PRO A 157 -9.14 21.86 7.74
CA PRO A 157 -8.64 21.13 6.58
C PRO A 157 -9.27 19.73 6.49
N PRO A 158 -9.36 19.16 5.28
CA PRO A 158 -9.83 17.80 5.10
C PRO A 158 -8.95 16.82 5.89
N PRO A 159 -9.52 15.71 6.43
CA PRO A 159 -8.73 14.72 7.15
C PRO A 159 -7.57 14.18 6.30
N GLY A 160 -6.38 14.06 6.90
CA GLY A 160 -5.18 13.58 6.21
C GLY A 160 -4.60 14.55 5.19
N GLY A 161 -4.86 15.86 5.32
CA GLY A 161 -4.33 16.88 4.40
C GLY A 161 -4.87 16.80 2.97
N GLY A 162 -6.05 16.18 2.78
CA GLY A 162 -6.65 16.01 1.45
C GLY A 162 -6.19 14.76 0.70
N ILE A 163 -5.23 14.01 1.24
CA ILE A 163 -4.82 12.72 0.69
C ILE A 163 -6.01 11.75 0.77
N ARG A 164 -6.45 11.22 -0.37
CA ARG A 164 -7.52 10.23 -0.43
C ARG A 164 -7.05 8.91 0.17
N TYR A 165 -7.46 8.61 1.40
CA TYR A 165 -7.17 7.35 2.09
C TYR A 165 -8.37 6.39 2.08
N SER A 166 -8.12 5.12 2.42
CA SER A 166 -9.15 4.09 2.56
C SER A 166 -10.24 4.54 3.54
N GLY A 167 -11.47 4.76 3.05
CA GLY A 167 -12.62 5.17 3.87
C GLY A 167 -13.13 6.61 3.65
N VAL A 168 -12.45 7.42 2.83
CA VAL A 168 -13.02 8.70 2.35
C VAL A 168 -14.29 8.42 1.54
N LYS A 169 -15.33 9.24 1.73
CA LYS A 169 -16.57 9.13 0.95
C LYS A 169 -16.27 9.42 -0.52
N VAL A 170 -16.61 8.47 -1.39
CA VAL A 170 -16.51 8.62 -2.85
C VAL A 170 -17.87 9.08 -3.37
N SER A 171 -17.87 10.12 -4.21
CA SER A 171 -19.11 10.62 -4.82
C SER A 171 -19.71 9.61 -5.80
N ARG A 172 -20.98 9.81 -6.17
CA ARG A 172 -21.65 8.96 -7.17
C ARG A 172 -20.94 9.02 -8.53
N GLU A 173 -20.51 10.21 -8.94
CA GLU A 173 -19.79 10.47 -10.18
C GLU A 173 -18.43 9.75 -10.21
N GLN A 174 -17.62 9.93 -9.16
CA GLN A 174 -16.33 9.25 -9.02
C GLN A 174 -16.48 7.72 -9.04
N ARG A 175 -17.56 7.21 -8.44
CA ARG A 175 -17.85 5.78 -8.50
C ARG A 175 -18.21 5.34 -9.91
N ALA A 176 -19.00 6.12 -10.65
CA ALA A 176 -19.34 5.82 -12.03
C ALA A 176 -18.10 5.84 -12.94
N GLU A 177 -17.20 6.80 -12.73
CA GLU A 177 -15.90 6.90 -13.42
C GLU A 177 -15.05 5.63 -13.17
N VAL A 178 -14.89 5.20 -11.92
CA VAL A 178 -14.17 3.97 -11.58
C VAL A 178 -14.81 2.73 -12.22
N GLU A 179 -16.15 2.64 -12.20
CA GLU A 179 -16.87 1.52 -12.82
C GLU A 179 -16.66 1.51 -14.34
N ALA A 180 -16.67 2.67 -15.01
CA ALA A 180 -16.38 2.81 -16.44
C ALA A 180 -14.95 2.36 -16.78
N LEU A 181 -13.95 2.74 -15.98
CA LEU A 181 -12.57 2.31 -16.18
C LEU A 181 -12.39 0.79 -16.02
N TYR A 182 -13.14 0.15 -15.11
CA TYR A 182 -13.17 -1.31 -15.02
C TYR A 182 -13.81 -1.97 -16.24
N LEU A 183 -14.86 -1.35 -16.80
CA LEU A 183 -15.51 -1.81 -18.04
C LEU A 183 -14.64 -1.59 -19.30
N GLN A 184 -13.59 -0.76 -19.21
CA GLN A 184 -12.53 -0.68 -20.21
C GLN A 184 -11.43 -1.75 -20.03
N GLY A 185 -11.56 -2.64 -19.02
CA GLY A 185 -10.61 -3.71 -18.74
C GLY A 185 -9.41 -3.33 -17.86
N LEU A 186 -9.35 -2.10 -17.36
CA LEU A 186 -8.22 -1.62 -16.55
C LEU A 186 -8.12 -2.36 -15.21
N GLY A 187 -6.89 -2.51 -14.73
CA GLY A 187 -6.59 -3.10 -13.42
C GLY A 187 -6.68 -2.07 -12.30
N VAL A 188 -6.90 -2.54 -11.06
CA VAL A 188 -7.08 -1.71 -9.85
C VAL A 188 -6.00 -0.63 -9.70
N LEU A 189 -4.73 -0.99 -9.90
CA LEU A 189 -3.60 -0.05 -9.76
C LEU A 189 -3.63 1.06 -10.81
N LYS A 190 -3.93 0.74 -12.07
CA LYS A 190 -4.03 1.75 -13.13
C LYS A 190 -5.18 2.73 -12.86
N ILE A 191 -6.28 2.22 -12.29
CA ILE A 191 -7.44 3.04 -11.93
C ILE A 191 -7.11 3.95 -10.75
N GLU A 192 -6.41 3.45 -9.73
CA GLU A 192 -5.93 4.27 -8.60
C GLU A 192 -5.04 5.42 -9.09
N THR A 193 -4.08 5.15 -9.98
CA THR A 193 -3.23 6.19 -10.56
C THR A 193 -4.02 7.24 -11.35
N ARG A 194 -5.04 6.83 -12.11
CA ARG A 194 -5.85 7.77 -12.93
C ARG A 194 -6.84 8.60 -12.12
N THR A 195 -7.49 7.99 -11.12
CA THR A 195 -8.59 8.63 -10.37
C THR A 195 -8.16 9.21 -9.02
N GLY A 196 -6.95 8.87 -8.56
CA GLY A 196 -6.47 9.17 -7.21
C GLY A 196 -7.27 8.49 -6.10
N ILE A 197 -8.15 7.53 -6.43
CA ILE A 197 -8.97 6.82 -5.45
C ILE A 197 -8.18 5.62 -4.92
N ALA A 198 -8.12 5.51 -3.58
CA ALA A 198 -7.36 4.47 -2.90
C ALA A 198 -7.71 3.05 -3.38
N LYS A 199 -6.69 2.20 -3.55
CA LYS A 199 -6.77 0.80 -3.97
C LYS A 199 -7.91 0.02 -3.31
N THR A 200 -8.02 0.10 -1.98
CA THR A 200 -9.02 -0.65 -1.20
C THR A 200 -10.44 -0.26 -1.56
N THR A 201 -10.67 1.03 -1.83
CA THR A 201 -11.95 1.56 -2.27
C THR A 201 -12.26 1.09 -3.69
N CYS A 202 -11.29 1.15 -4.60
CA CYS A 202 -11.41 0.61 -5.96
C CYS A 202 -11.75 -0.89 -5.96
N THR A 203 -11.13 -1.69 -5.07
CA THR A 203 -11.44 -3.12 -4.91
C THR A 203 -12.86 -3.35 -4.41
N ARG A 204 -13.35 -2.52 -3.47
CA ARG A 204 -14.74 -2.61 -2.98
C ARG A 204 -15.76 -2.26 -4.06
N ILE A 205 -15.48 -1.24 -4.87
CA ILE A 205 -16.31 -0.87 -6.02
C ILE A 205 -16.34 -2.03 -7.01
N ARG A 206 -15.18 -2.61 -7.33
CA ARG A 206 -15.07 -3.80 -8.20
C ARG A 206 -15.92 -4.97 -7.70
N ALA A 207 -15.84 -5.32 -6.43
CA ALA A 207 -16.62 -6.43 -5.87
C ALA A 207 -18.15 -6.20 -6.01
N LYS A 208 -18.61 -4.96 -5.83
CA LYS A 208 -20.03 -4.59 -6.07
C LYS A 208 -20.39 -4.65 -7.56
N LEU A 209 -19.50 -4.18 -8.43
CA LEU A 209 -19.67 -4.20 -9.87
C LEU A 209 -19.77 -5.64 -10.40
N VAL A 210 -18.87 -6.53 -10.00
CA VAL A 210 -18.90 -7.95 -10.35
C VAL A 210 -20.21 -8.60 -9.91
N LYS A 211 -20.65 -8.39 -8.66
CA LYS A 211 -21.95 -8.91 -8.18
C LYS A 211 -23.12 -8.39 -9.02
N ARG A 212 -23.09 -7.11 -9.44
CA ARG A 212 -24.13 -6.51 -10.28
C ARG A 212 -24.14 -7.09 -11.69
N LEU A 213 -22.97 -7.25 -12.31
CA LEU A 213 -22.83 -7.81 -13.65
C LEU A 213 -23.21 -9.30 -13.68
N LYS A 214 -22.81 -10.07 -12.66
CA LYS A 214 -23.20 -11.48 -12.49
C LYS A 214 -24.72 -11.68 -12.50
N ARG A 215 -25.49 -10.79 -11.84
CA ARG A 215 -26.97 -10.83 -11.88
C ARG A 215 -27.56 -10.58 -13.27
N LYS A 216 -26.81 -9.93 -14.16
CA LYS A 216 -27.19 -9.66 -15.55
C LYS A 216 -26.62 -10.68 -16.54
N GLY A 217 -25.95 -11.73 -16.07
CA GLY A 217 -25.24 -12.69 -16.92
C GLY A 217 -24.01 -12.10 -17.63
N GLN A 218 -23.54 -10.92 -17.21
CA GLN A 218 -22.39 -10.23 -17.81
C GLN A 218 -21.14 -10.40 -16.93
N CYS A 219 -19.95 -10.31 -17.52
CA CYS A 219 -18.68 -10.30 -16.81
C CYS A 219 -17.85 -9.04 -17.13
N LEU A 220 -16.82 -8.78 -16.33
CA LEU A 220 -15.85 -7.74 -16.65
C LEU A 220 -14.96 -8.20 -17.80
N PRO A 221 -14.47 -7.29 -18.67
CA PRO A 221 -13.55 -7.65 -19.73
C PRO A 221 -12.31 -8.39 -19.19
N GLY A 222 -12.03 -9.55 -19.78
CA GLY A 222 -10.94 -10.44 -19.37
C GLY A 222 -11.14 -11.15 -18.04
N CYS A 223 -12.35 -11.11 -17.46
CA CYS A 223 -12.72 -11.86 -16.26
C CYS A 223 -13.84 -12.86 -16.53
N ASP A 224 -13.94 -13.89 -15.69
CA ASP A 224 -15.11 -14.74 -15.60
C ASP A 224 -16.27 -14.06 -14.85
N ILE A 225 -17.39 -14.77 -14.74
CA ILE A 225 -18.60 -14.32 -14.05
C ILE A 225 -18.40 -14.07 -12.54
N ASN A 226 -17.38 -14.67 -11.93
CA ASN A 226 -17.02 -14.47 -10.53
C ASN A 226 -16.01 -13.32 -10.34
N GLY A 227 -15.57 -12.70 -11.44
CA GLY A 227 -14.57 -11.64 -11.42
C GLY A 227 -13.14 -12.16 -11.20
N VAL A 228 -12.86 -13.43 -11.49
CA VAL A 228 -11.48 -13.94 -11.61
C VAL A 228 -10.97 -13.53 -12.99
N ARG A 229 -9.74 -13.01 -13.06
CA ARG A 229 -9.15 -12.54 -14.32
C ARG A 229 -8.45 -13.71 -15.02
N HIS A 230 -8.92 -14.04 -16.23
CA HIS A 230 -8.37 -15.12 -17.06
C HIS A 230 -7.61 -14.59 -18.27
N ALA A 231 -8.04 -13.46 -18.84
CA ALA A 231 -7.31 -12.79 -19.92
C ALA A 231 -6.68 -11.48 -19.41
N GLN A 232 -5.38 -11.33 -19.62
CA GLN A 232 -4.71 -10.04 -19.49
C GLN A 232 -4.56 -9.44 -20.89
N ALA A 233 -4.91 -8.17 -21.06
CA ALA A 233 -4.57 -7.46 -22.29
C ALA A 233 -3.05 -7.54 -22.52
N HIS A 234 -2.64 -7.71 -23.79
CA HIS A 234 -1.24 -7.77 -24.18
C HIS A 234 -0.47 -6.60 -23.55
N SER A 235 0.71 -6.90 -23.03
CA SER A 235 1.56 -5.91 -22.37
C SER A 235 2.99 -6.40 -22.38
N PHE A 236 3.95 -5.50 -22.28
CA PHE A 236 5.39 -5.78 -22.14
C PHE A 236 5.76 -6.74 -21.00
N ARG A 237 4.80 -7.10 -20.14
CA ARG A 237 4.99 -8.12 -19.10
C ARG A 237 4.91 -9.54 -19.64
N HIS A 238 4.26 -9.76 -20.78
CA HIS A 238 4.23 -11.05 -21.47
C HIS A 238 5.55 -11.28 -22.22
N ILE A 239 5.88 -12.55 -22.45
CA ILE A 239 7.04 -12.92 -23.27
C ILE A 239 6.64 -12.68 -24.72
N HIS A 240 7.45 -11.90 -25.45
CA HIS A 240 7.16 -11.59 -26.84
C HIS A 240 7.33 -12.83 -27.73
N ALA A 241 6.53 -12.96 -28.79
CA ALA A 241 6.52 -14.13 -29.66
C ALA A 241 7.91 -14.45 -30.23
N SER A 242 8.65 -13.42 -30.67
CA SER A 242 10.03 -13.58 -31.17
C SER A 242 11.01 -14.13 -30.11
N GLN A 243 10.78 -13.87 -28.82
CA GLN A 243 11.58 -14.49 -27.75
C GLN A 243 11.23 -15.98 -27.59
N ILE A 244 9.96 -16.34 -27.75
CA ILE A 244 9.49 -17.73 -27.69
C ILE A 244 10.08 -18.52 -28.85
N GLU A 245 10.04 -17.97 -30.06
CA GLU A 245 10.65 -18.57 -31.25
C GLU A 245 12.15 -18.78 -31.07
N ALA A 246 12.88 -17.73 -30.66
CA ALA A 246 14.33 -17.83 -30.39
C ALA A 246 14.63 -18.90 -29.32
N LEU A 247 13.81 -18.99 -28.26
CA LEU A 247 13.96 -20.01 -27.23
C LEU A 247 13.73 -21.41 -27.82
N ARG A 248 12.67 -21.62 -28.61
CA ARG A 248 12.35 -22.90 -29.25
C ARG A 248 13.49 -23.35 -30.17
N THR A 249 14.02 -22.45 -31.00
CA THR A 249 15.18 -22.74 -31.86
C THR A 249 16.39 -23.19 -31.04
N MET A 250 16.69 -22.52 -29.92
CA MET A 250 17.80 -22.91 -29.04
C MET A 250 17.58 -24.26 -28.35
N LEU A 251 16.35 -24.56 -27.94
CA LEU A 251 16.01 -25.85 -27.31
C LEU A 251 16.14 -27.00 -28.31
N LEU A 252 15.68 -26.83 -29.55
CA LEU A 252 15.87 -27.79 -30.64
C LEU A 252 17.37 -27.97 -30.97
N ALA A 253 18.16 -26.91 -30.89
CA ALA A 253 19.63 -26.97 -30.98
C ALA A 253 20.31 -27.58 -29.74
N ARG A 254 19.53 -28.17 -28.81
CA ARG A 254 20.00 -28.86 -27.60
C ARG A 254 20.76 -27.95 -26.62
N VAL A 255 20.50 -26.65 -26.64
CA VAL A 255 21.06 -25.73 -25.65
C VAL A 255 20.34 -25.93 -24.30
N PRO A 256 21.05 -26.00 -23.16
CA PRO A 256 20.41 -26.14 -21.86
C PRO A 256 19.41 -25.01 -21.58
N VAL A 257 18.25 -25.37 -21.01
CA VAL A 257 17.13 -24.44 -20.75
C VAL A 257 17.56 -23.20 -19.99
N GLN A 258 18.40 -23.33 -18.96
CA GLN A 258 18.88 -22.20 -18.17
C GLN A 258 19.69 -21.21 -19.03
N ARG A 259 20.54 -21.71 -19.93
CA ARG A 259 21.35 -20.90 -20.83
C ARG A 259 20.48 -20.25 -21.90
N ALA A 260 19.57 -21.02 -22.53
CA ALA A 260 18.66 -20.52 -23.54
C ALA A 260 17.73 -19.43 -22.97
N ALA A 261 17.19 -19.62 -21.76
CA ALA A 261 16.37 -18.64 -21.05
C ALA A 261 17.14 -17.33 -20.82
N ARG A 262 18.39 -17.42 -20.35
CA ARG A 262 19.25 -16.26 -20.15
C ARG A 262 19.54 -15.54 -21.46
N LEU A 263 19.84 -16.28 -22.53
CA LEU A 263 20.13 -15.70 -23.85
C LEU A 263 18.90 -15.08 -24.51
N CYS A 264 17.69 -15.55 -24.20
CA CYS A 264 16.44 -15.02 -24.73
C CYS A 264 15.81 -13.94 -23.83
N ALA A 265 16.43 -13.58 -22.70
CA ALA A 265 15.87 -12.69 -21.68
C ALA A 265 14.49 -13.15 -21.16
N ILE A 266 14.35 -14.46 -20.93
CA ILE A 266 13.15 -15.11 -20.37
C ILE A 266 13.45 -15.63 -18.97
N GLY A 267 12.50 -15.49 -18.05
CA GLY A 267 12.61 -16.05 -16.70
C GLY A 267 12.66 -17.58 -16.72
N HIS A 268 13.52 -18.18 -15.88
CA HIS A 268 13.81 -19.62 -15.93
C HIS A 268 12.57 -20.52 -15.80
N CYS A 269 11.67 -20.21 -14.87
CA CYS A 269 10.42 -20.96 -14.69
C CYS A 269 9.52 -20.92 -15.93
N SER A 270 9.46 -19.79 -16.62
CA SER A 270 8.68 -19.65 -17.85
C SER A 270 9.33 -20.42 -19.02
N ALA A 271 10.65 -20.45 -19.09
CA ALA A 271 11.37 -21.23 -20.09
C ALA A 271 11.21 -22.75 -19.89
N ILE A 272 11.16 -23.23 -18.65
CA ILE A 272 10.83 -24.64 -18.34
C ILE A 272 9.43 -24.98 -18.86
N ARG A 273 8.43 -24.15 -18.53
CA ARG A 273 7.06 -24.36 -19.02
C ARG A 273 7.00 -24.40 -20.56
N LEU A 274 7.67 -23.47 -21.24
CA LEU A 274 7.74 -23.44 -22.71
C LEU A 274 8.47 -24.65 -23.30
N ARG A 275 9.49 -25.20 -22.60
CA ARG A 275 10.12 -26.47 -22.98
C ARG A 275 9.14 -27.62 -22.88
N ASP A 276 8.38 -27.71 -21.80
CA ASP A 276 7.45 -28.81 -21.57
C ASP A 276 6.30 -28.77 -22.59
N GLU A 277 5.81 -27.56 -22.92
CA GLU A 277 4.87 -27.33 -24.02
C GLU A 277 5.46 -27.80 -25.37
N LEU A 278 6.71 -27.44 -25.68
CA LEU A 278 7.40 -27.90 -26.90
C LEU A 278 7.60 -29.42 -26.92
N ALA A 279 7.95 -30.03 -25.79
CA ALA A 279 8.13 -31.47 -25.68
C ALA A 279 6.79 -32.22 -25.91
N ALA A 280 5.68 -31.69 -25.40
CA ALA A 280 4.36 -32.23 -25.65
C ALA A 280 3.94 -32.05 -27.12
N GLU A 281 4.23 -30.91 -27.75
CA GLU A 281 3.98 -30.66 -29.18
C GLU A 281 4.76 -31.64 -30.08
N LEU A 282 6.01 -31.94 -29.75
CA LEU A 282 6.84 -32.92 -30.47
C LEU A 282 6.34 -34.34 -30.24
N ALA A 283 6.01 -34.71 -29.00
CA ALA A 283 5.49 -36.03 -28.67
C ALA A 283 4.17 -36.32 -29.40
N ALA A 284 3.30 -35.32 -29.55
CA ALA A 284 2.06 -35.44 -30.33
C ALA A 284 2.31 -35.70 -31.83
N LYS A 285 3.49 -35.31 -32.35
CA LYS A 285 3.95 -35.58 -33.71
C LYS A 285 4.77 -36.87 -33.83
N GLY A 286 4.94 -37.62 -32.74
CA GLY A 286 5.78 -38.82 -32.68
C GLY A 286 7.29 -38.53 -32.59
N GLU A 287 7.68 -37.27 -32.34
CA GLU A 287 9.07 -36.87 -32.16
C GLU A 287 9.40 -36.68 -30.68
N GLU A 288 10.68 -36.81 -30.32
CA GLU A 288 11.15 -36.58 -28.95
C GLU A 288 12.08 -35.37 -28.86
N LEU A 289 11.87 -34.52 -27.86
CA LEU A 289 12.80 -33.44 -27.55
C LEU A 289 14.07 -34.02 -26.93
N ARG A 290 15.14 -34.13 -27.74
CA ARG A 290 16.42 -34.70 -27.31
C ARG A 290 17.01 -33.97 -26.09
N PRO A 291 17.70 -34.69 -25.19
CA PRO A 291 18.32 -34.10 -24.01
C PRO A 291 19.40 -33.06 -24.40
N PRO A 292 19.55 -32.00 -23.57
CA PRO A 292 20.48 -30.91 -23.86
C PRO A 292 21.94 -31.37 -23.83
N ILE A 293 22.78 -30.69 -24.61
CA ILE A 293 24.23 -30.85 -24.56
C ILE A 293 24.73 -29.99 -23.39
N LEU A 294 25.14 -30.66 -22.31
CA LEU A 294 25.67 -29.98 -21.13
C LEU A 294 27.04 -29.37 -21.47
N PRO A 295 27.26 -28.06 -21.26
CA PRO A 295 28.59 -27.49 -21.42
C PRO A 295 29.52 -28.13 -20.39
N GLY A 296 30.70 -28.56 -20.83
CA GLY A 296 31.75 -29.05 -19.94
C GLY A 296 32.23 -27.96 -18.97
N ARG A 297 33.18 -28.30 -18.08
CA ARG A 297 33.77 -27.33 -17.13
C ARG A 297 34.33 -26.13 -17.89
N VAL A 298 33.74 -24.95 -17.67
CA VAL A 298 34.18 -23.71 -18.30
C VAL A 298 35.39 -23.17 -17.53
N LYS A 299 36.48 -22.83 -18.23
CA LYS A 299 37.63 -22.13 -17.62
C LYS A 299 37.15 -20.77 -17.07
N GLN A 300 37.62 -20.39 -15.88
CA GLN A 300 37.39 -19.04 -15.35
C GLN A 300 37.97 -18.01 -16.33
N GLY A 301 37.18 -17.00 -16.71
CA GLY A 301 37.62 -15.92 -17.62
C GLY A 301 36.94 -15.88 -18.99
N VAL A 302 35.97 -16.75 -19.29
CA VAL A 302 35.17 -16.62 -20.53
C VAL A 302 34.40 -15.30 -20.54
N TYR A 303 34.51 -14.57 -21.66
CA TYR A 303 33.85 -13.28 -21.89
C TYR A 303 32.37 -13.33 -21.55
N VAL A 304 31.98 -12.61 -20.49
CA VAL A 304 30.59 -12.32 -20.17
C VAL A 304 30.30 -10.95 -20.74
N ASP A 305 29.41 -10.89 -21.74
CA ASP A 305 28.93 -9.63 -22.27
C ASP A 305 28.31 -8.79 -21.13
N PRO A 306 28.89 -7.62 -20.78
CA PRO A 306 28.44 -6.83 -19.64
C PRO A 306 27.06 -6.22 -19.86
N PHE A 307 26.57 -6.16 -21.10
CA PHE A 307 25.30 -5.53 -21.46
C PHE A 307 24.22 -6.54 -21.85
N TRP A 308 24.50 -7.84 -21.70
CA TRP A 308 23.55 -8.90 -22.01
C TRP A 308 23.54 -10.04 -20.98
N PRO A 309 22.35 -10.50 -20.53
CA PRO A 309 21.00 -10.01 -20.84
C PRO A 309 20.56 -8.81 -19.99
N PRO A 310 19.43 -8.14 -20.32
CA PRO A 310 18.77 -7.17 -19.45
C PRO A 310 18.49 -7.75 -18.05
N GLN A 311 18.72 -6.96 -17.01
CA GLN A 311 18.62 -7.36 -15.62
C GLN A 311 17.48 -6.65 -14.89
N GLY A 312 16.68 -7.42 -14.15
CA GLY A 312 15.53 -6.91 -13.41
C GLY A 312 14.31 -6.63 -14.28
N THR A 313 13.16 -6.41 -13.64
CA THR A 313 11.86 -6.28 -14.30
C THR A 313 11.79 -5.07 -15.24
N VAL A 314 12.37 -3.94 -14.83
CA VAL A 314 12.35 -2.69 -15.60
C VAL A 314 13.08 -2.85 -16.93
N GLN A 315 14.30 -3.39 -16.93
CA GLN A 315 15.08 -3.58 -18.15
C GLN A 315 14.46 -4.63 -19.08
N ILE A 316 13.92 -5.72 -18.52
CA ILE A 316 13.23 -6.74 -19.31
C ILE A 316 12.01 -6.14 -20.04
N TYR A 317 11.24 -5.28 -19.38
CA TYR A 317 10.09 -4.62 -20.00
C TYR A 317 10.51 -3.61 -21.07
N ALA A 318 11.57 -2.84 -20.82
CA ALA A 318 12.14 -1.92 -21.81
C ALA A 318 12.68 -2.67 -23.04
N PHE A 319 13.35 -3.82 -22.85
CA PHE A 319 13.79 -4.65 -23.98
C PHE A 319 12.60 -5.19 -24.79
N ARG A 320 11.52 -5.61 -24.12
CA ARG A 320 10.31 -6.09 -24.81
C ARG A 320 9.56 -5.00 -25.56
N GLN A 321 9.71 -3.73 -25.18
CA GLN A 321 9.21 -2.62 -26.00
C GLN A 321 9.93 -2.55 -27.34
N LEU A 322 11.26 -2.74 -27.36
CA LEU A 322 12.01 -2.76 -28.61
C LEU A 322 11.58 -3.88 -29.56
N LEU A 323 11.03 -4.98 -29.02
CA LEU A 323 10.57 -6.12 -29.82
C LEU A 323 9.23 -5.88 -30.53
N GLU A 324 8.49 -4.80 -30.22
CA GLU A 324 7.29 -4.45 -30.98
C GLU A 324 7.65 -3.95 -32.39
N ASP A 325 8.76 -3.22 -32.50
CA ASP A 325 9.19 -2.58 -33.75
C ASP A 325 10.33 -3.32 -34.45
N LEU A 326 11.10 -4.15 -33.73
CA LEU A 326 12.32 -4.78 -34.24
C LEU A 326 12.33 -6.30 -34.04
N PRO A 327 12.90 -7.07 -34.98
CA PRO A 327 13.14 -8.49 -34.79
C PRO A 327 14.17 -8.75 -33.67
N PHE A 328 14.15 -9.96 -33.10
CA PHE A 328 14.86 -10.28 -31.86
C PHE A 328 16.37 -9.95 -31.88
N GLU A 329 17.08 -10.32 -32.94
CA GLU A 329 18.53 -10.07 -33.03
C GLU A 329 18.86 -8.58 -33.23
N GLU A 330 18.03 -7.83 -33.96
CA GLU A 330 18.20 -6.38 -34.12
C GLU A 330 17.90 -5.63 -32.83
N ALA A 331 16.83 -6.01 -32.12
CA ALA A 331 16.49 -5.44 -30.81
C ALA A 331 17.62 -5.71 -29.79
N LYS A 332 18.21 -6.91 -29.81
CA LYS A 332 19.35 -7.28 -28.97
C LYS A 332 20.61 -6.49 -29.32
N ALA A 333 20.89 -6.29 -30.61
CA ALA A 333 22.00 -5.46 -31.06
C ALA A 333 21.80 -3.98 -30.67
N ARG A 334 20.59 -3.45 -30.83
CA ARG A 334 20.22 -2.09 -30.39
C ARG A 334 20.36 -1.93 -28.87
N TRP A 335 19.83 -2.86 -28.10
CA TRP A 335 19.94 -2.86 -26.64
C TRP A 335 21.41 -2.77 -26.17
N ARG A 336 22.28 -3.59 -26.75
CA ARG A 336 23.72 -3.58 -26.47
C ARG A 336 24.37 -2.24 -26.82
N ARG A 337 24.05 -1.68 -28.00
CA ARG A 337 24.56 -0.38 -28.44
C ARG A 337 24.13 0.75 -27.50
N ASP A 338 22.86 0.79 -27.14
CA ASP A 338 22.30 1.84 -26.26
C ASP A 338 22.94 1.78 -24.87
N ARG A 339 23.09 0.59 -24.27
CA ARG A 339 23.76 0.44 -22.96
C ARG A 339 25.25 0.77 -23.02
N ALA A 340 25.93 0.41 -24.11
CA ALA A 340 27.33 0.78 -24.31
C ALA A 340 27.48 2.30 -24.48
N ALA A 341 26.57 2.94 -25.21
CA ALA A 341 26.54 4.38 -25.40
C ALA A 341 26.25 5.13 -24.10
N GLU A 342 25.27 4.68 -23.32
CA GLU A 342 24.98 5.24 -21.98
C GLU A 342 26.17 5.11 -21.04
N ARG A 343 26.84 3.94 -21.01
CA ARG A 343 28.04 3.77 -20.17
C ARG A 343 29.15 4.71 -20.62
N LYS A 344 29.31 4.93 -21.93
CA LYS A 344 30.29 5.87 -22.48
C LYS A 344 29.93 7.31 -22.14
N ALA A 345 28.65 7.68 -22.21
CA ALA A 345 28.15 9.01 -21.86
C ALA A 345 28.31 9.29 -20.36
N GLU A 346 27.95 8.33 -19.50
CA GLU A 346 28.12 8.44 -18.04
C GLU A 346 29.60 8.50 -17.65
N ALA A 347 30.47 7.79 -18.37
CA ALA A 347 31.92 7.88 -18.19
C ALA A 347 32.48 9.24 -18.64
N ALA A 348 31.90 9.86 -19.67
CA ALA A 348 32.27 11.18 -20.17
C ALA A 348 31.65 12.34 -19.36
N ARG A 349 30.60 12.09 -18.58
CA ARG A 349 29.91 13.10 -17.78
C ARG A 349 30.83 13.64 -16.69
N PRO A 350 30.90 14.96 -16.47
CA PRO A 350 31.58 15.51 -15.30
C PRO A 350 30.87 15.01 -14.03
N LYS A 351 31.65 14.41 -13.13
CA LYS A 351 31.15 13.87 -11.85
C LYS A 351 31.20 14.95 -10.77
N THR A 352 30.17 14.99 -9.93
CA THR A 352 30.14 15.93 -8.80
C THR A 352 31.19 15.56 -7.74
N PHE A 353 31.51 16.48 -6.83
CA PHE A 353 32.48 16.25 -5.76
C PHE A 353 32.11 15.04 -4.87
N GLU A 354 30.83 14.90 -4.50
CA GLU A 354 30.34 13.76 -3.71
C GLU A 354 30.49 12.43 -4.47
N GLU A 355 30.21 12.41 -5.78
CA GLU A 355 30.38 11.24 -6.63
C GLU A 355 31.87 10.87 -6.79
N GLN A 356 32.76 11.86 -6.85
CA GLN A 356 34.20 11.65 -6.88
C GLN A 356 34.71 11.08 -5.55
N LEU A 357 34.23 11.60 -4.42
CA LEU A 357 34.57 11.10 -3.09
C LEU A 357 34.13 9.64 -2.91
N ALA A 358 32.93 9.30 -3.39
CA ALA A 358 32.43 7.92 -3.37
C ALA A 358 33.26 6.97 -4.25
N LEU A 359 33.77 7.45 -5.40
CA LEU A 359 34.67 6.66 -6.26
C LEU A 359 36.04 6.42 -5.62
N VAL A 360 36.54 7.38 -4.83
CA VAL A 360 37.76 7.22 -4.02
C VAL A 360 37.50 6.21 -2.90
N ALA A 361 36.41 6.36 -2.15
CA ALA A 361 36.05 5.44 -1.06
C ALA A 361 35.87 3.99 -1.53
N THR A 362 35.37 3.80 -2.76
CA THR A 362 35.20 2.47 -3.36
C THR A 362 36.44 1.95 -4.09
N GLY A 363 37.57 2.66 -4.03
CA GLY A 363 38.84 2.27 -4.68
C GLY A 363 38.81 2.26 -6.20
N LYS A 364 37.77 2.85 -6.82
CA LYS A 364 37.59 2.91 -8.28
C LYS A 364 38.27 4.12 -8.91
N ALA A 365 38.55 5.16 -8.13
CA ALA A 365 39.43 6.23 -8.53
C ALA A 365 40.88 5.78 -8.34
N LYS A 366 41.64 5.67 -9.44
CA LYS A 366 43.09 5.52 -9.37
C LYS A 366 43.68 6.87 -8.95
N LEU A 367 43.75 7.11 -7.64
CA LEU A 367 44.59 8.18 -7.11
C LEU A 367 46.02 7.84 -7.53
N ALA A 368 46.69 8.76 -8.23
CA ALA A 368 48.09 8.59 -8.55
C ALA A 368 48.85 8.40 -7.22
N THR A 369 49.45 7.23 -7.03
CA THR A 369 50.42 7.00 -5.96
C THR A 369 51.57 7.96 -6.23
N VAL A 370 51.60 9.08 -5.51
CA VAL A 370 52.72 10.02 -5.54
C VAL A 370 53.95 9.23 -5.13
N ALA A 371 54.90 9.07 -6.05
CA ALA A 371 56.18 8.45 -5.72
C ALA A 371 56.79 9.18 -4.53
N PRO A 372 57.26 8.49 -3.48
CA PRO A 372 57.83 9.14 -2.31
C PRO A 372 59.02 9.99 -2.75
N ARG A 373 58.88 11.31 -2.60
CA ARG A 373 59.96 12.26 -2.81
C ARG A 373 60.86 12.19 -1.58
N ALA A 374 61.92 11.39 -1.67
CA ALA A 374 62.88 11.13 -0.57
C ALA A 374 63.49 12.38 0.08
N HIS A 375 63.36 13.56 -0.55
CA HIS A 375 63.89 14.84 -0.06
C HIS A 375 62.92 15.62 0.87
N LEU A 376 61.76 15.07 1.22
CA LEU A 376 60.77 15.72 2.10
C LEU A 376 60.57 15.01 3.45
N GLU A 377 61.36 13.99 3.78
CA GLU A 377 61.33 13.43 5.13
C GLU A 377 62.11 14.33 6.10
N PRO A 378 61.47 14.89 7.15
CA PRO A 378 62.20 15.59 8.19
C PRO A 378 63.04 14.57 8.95
N THR A 379 64.36 14.69 8.84
CA THR A 379 65.31 13.94 9.66
C THR A 379 65.18 14.42 11.09
N ILE A 380 64.37 13.72 11.89
CA ILE A 380 64.42 13.87 13.35
C ILE A 380 65.78 13.34 13.79
N ALA A 381 66.71 14.26 14.05
CA ALA A 381 68.02 13.95 14.56
C ALA A 381 67.88 13.12 15.85
N LYS A 382 68.37 11.89 15.83
CA LYS A 382 68.55 11.07 17.04
C LYS A 382 69.57 11.76 17.94
N GLY A 383 69.07 12.49 18.93
CA GLY A 383 69.92 13.20 19.88
C GLY A 383 69.12 13.81 21.01
N LEU A 384 68.35 12.98 21.74
CA LEU A 384 67.90 13.23 23.12
C LEU A 384 67.15 11.99 23.63
N GLN A 385 67.93 10.98 24.01
CA GLN A 385 67.55 10.04 25.06
C GLN A 385 68.71 10.07 26.06
N ALA A 386 68.51 10.83 27.14
CA ALA A 386 69.12 10.56 28.44
C ALA A 386 67.98 10.06 29.33
#